data_AF-A0A4U0VPH9-F1
#
_entry.id   AF-A0A4U0VPH9-F1
#
_cell.length_a   1.000
_cell.length_b   1.000
_cell.length_c   1.000
_cell.angle_alpha   90.00
_cell.angle_beta   90.00
_cell.angle_gamma   90.00
#
_symmetry.space_group_name_H-M   'P 1'
#
loop_
_entity.id
_entity.type
_entity.pdbx_description
1 polymer ?
#
loop_
_entity_poly.entity_id
_entity_poly.type
_entity_poly.pdbx_seq_one_letter_code
_entity_poly.pdbx_strand_id
1 'polypeptide(L)'
;MPAERNYAGSSSGNAPKRIAKACEACRVRRTKCDGGNPCSKCTEAGGIECMYRARARPSRQLRIHRPLAPAGPASTPGSVDSDEVEAPRPRGMRAVEIDLERQCEAVTGSPISLVLPDLGTHPLLSLETPLPPPPDPNGDLTDSLCTTFTRDILPFFDFLSPARLNQLVRRHRELPASLTDDQLAFLYAIYAMGYLRQVTYATSADSERVPVAGEALLPMDPSVQRLDVTYFRHAIELVRLPSTVTALQALIILQLYCMAAASLTTTRQVVGKLCYCVQELGLLHPATAAAYPAESGTAALGFYVIFTDVSWAGLTGESPFLPEFDPELFVNAAGNGGIVAPAMGELILLEAEVLAAARNTPSRLCDPTYVLSLEARLHSFLQRFGSQTNDCSTMTAYFATKHYHFLRLLIRAPSAADPVLGISSLAILARSATLLLQHYERIFLTTHYVNCAWTVFARIVGAGHVVLQAVWRGEMIRLEAADLMGKVLWFLSKLETRWTETAAVARKNFLTLMDALNLEPVPFAALPPSLLAQSTSPTSSIGPADRPRGFAPSVSAASTNPEQALEQAPPPAPVEPVSDWPLDNGLFDDTWMLGLA
;
A
#
# COMPACT_ATOMS: atom_id res chain seq x y z
N MET A 1 -46.55 37.55 29.79
CA MET A 1 -47.74 36.81 30.28
C MET A 1 -48.76 36.75 29.16
N PRO A 2 -49.36 35.59 28.83
CA PRO A 2 -48.85 34.21 28.91
C PRO A 2 -49.02 33.49 27.53
N ALA A 3 -48.38 32.36 27.22
CA ALA A 3 -48.72 31.04 27.75
C ALA A 3 -47.53 30.07 27.76
N GLU A 4 -47.39 29.44 28.93
CA GLU A 4 -46.50 28.34 29.26
C GLU A 4 -47.04 27.01 28.70
N ARG A 5 -46.15 26.10 28.31
CA ARG A 5 -46.45 24.67 28.20
C ARG A 5 -45.47 23.89 29.07
N ASN A 6 -46.00 23.43 30.20
CA ASN A 6 -45.42 22.41 31.07
C ASN A 6 -45.47 21.04 30.37
N TYR A 7 -44.35 20.31 30.39
CA TYR A 7 -44.33 18.86 30.23
C TYR A 7 -43.55 18.26 31.40
N ALA A 8 -44.26 17.51 32.23
CA ALA A 8 -43.70 16.70 33.29
C ALA A 8 -43.73 15.22 32.88
N GLY A 9 -42.62 14.51 33.15
CA GLY A 9 -42.63 13.09 33.51
C GLY A 9 -42.27 12.07 32.43
N SER A 10 -41.04 11.55 32.48
CA SER A 10 -40.80 10.11 32.66
C SER A 10 -39.35 9.84 33.07
N SER A 11 -39.17 9.22 34.24
CA SER A 11 -37.87 8.87 34.83
C SER A 11 -37.50 7.45 34.46
N SER A 12 -36.64 7.29 33.45
CA SER A 12 -35.86 6.07 33.21
C SER A 12 -34.41 6.34 33.60
N GLY A 13 -33.81 5.42 34.37
CA GLY A 13 -32.45 5.53 34.90
C GLY A 13 -31.40 5.58 33.80
N ASN A 14 -31.07 6.78 33.34
CA ASN A 14 -30.00 7.03 32.38
C ASN A 14 -28.66 6.95 33.09
N ALA A 15 -27.84 5.95 32.73
CA ALA A 15 -26.41 6.01 33.01
C ALA A 15 -25.86 7.34 32.45
N PRO A 16 -25.07 8.10 33.23
CA PRO A 16 -24.68 9.45 32.85
C PRO A 16 -23.86 9.42 31.56
N LYS A 17 -24.40 10.02 30.49
CA LYS A 17 -23.71 10.20 29.21
C LYS A 17 -22.39 10.92 29.47
N ARG A 18 -21.28 10.28 29.11
CA ARG A 18 -19.93 10.82 29.32
C ARG A 18 -19.76 12.07 28.44
N ILE A 19 -19.69 13.25 29.06
CA ILE A 19 -19.51 14.50 28.32
C ILE A 19 -18.04 14.71 27.97
N ALA A 20 -17.78 15.21 26.75
CA ALA A 20 -16.44 15.47 26.26
C ALA A 20 -15.80 16.75 26.85
N LYS A 21 -16.60 17.64 27.45
CA LYS A 21 -16.16 18.95 27.97
C LYS A 21 -16.80 19.22 29.33
N ALA A 22 -16.00 19.58 30.32
CA ALA A 22 -16.48 20.11 31.60
C ALA A 22 -16.70 21.63 31.51
N CYS A 23 -17.61 22.18 32.31
CA CYS A 23 -17.75 23.62 32.49
C CYS A 23 -16.51 24.23 33.16
N GLU A 24 -16.32 25.55 33.08
CA GLU A 24 -15.14 26.22 33.64
C GLU A 24 -15.02 26.05 35.15
N ALA A 25 -16.13 26.14 35.89
CA ALA A 25 -16.12 25.98 37.34
C ALA A 25 -15.67 24.57 37.78
N CYS A 26 -16.26 23.50 37.21
CA CYS A 26 -15.84 22.13 37.49
C CYS A 26 -14.40 21.85 37.06
N ARG A 27 -13.97 22.45 35.95
CA ARG A 27 -12.61 22.32 35.43
C ARG A 27 -11.59 22.95 36.37
N VAL A 28 -11.83 24.17 36.85
CA VAL A 28 -10.97 24.87 37.82
C VAL A 28 -10.86 24.06 39.12
N ARG A 29 -11.96 23.44 39.54
CA ARG A 29 -12.05 22.61 40.75
C ARG A 29 -11.54 21.17 40.57
N ARG A 30 -11.23 20.77 39.33
CA ARG A 30 -10.86 19.40 38.95
C ARG A 30 -11.89 18.34 39.38
N THR A 31 -13.17 18.69 39.34
CA THR A 31 -14.28 17.78 39.65
C THR A 31 -14.98 17.28 38.38
N LYS A 32 -15.55 16.08 38.41
CA LYS A 32 -16.31 15.53 37.27
C LYS A 32 -17.57 16.37 37.03
N CYS A 33 -17.75 16.81 35.79
CA CYS A 33 -18.90 17.59 35.35
C CYS A 33 -19.92 16.65 34.69
N ASP A 34 -21.20 16.84 34.97
CA ASP A 34 -22.31 16.02 34.49
C ASP A 34 -22.99 16.56 33.23
N GLY A 35 -22.71 17.80 32.83
CA GLY A 35 -23.14 18.34 31.54
C GLY A 35 -24.36 19.24 31.61
N GLY A 36 -24.97 19.39 32.79
CA GLY A 36 -26.12 20.29 32.97
C GLY A 36 -25.74 21.77 32.82
N ASN A 37 -26.75 22.63 32.63
CA ASN A 37 -26.57 24.08 32.59
C ASN A 37 -27.60 24.79 33.49
N PRO A 38 -27.28 25.08 34.77
CA PRO A 38 -26.02 24.77 35.45
C PRO A 38 -25.86 23.28 35.77
N CYS A 39 -24.60 22.83 35.88
CA CYS A 39 -24.25 21.43 36.16
C CYS A 39 -24.49 21.12 37.65
N SER A 40 -24.75 19.85 38.03
CA SER A 40 -25.11 19.50 39.43
C SER A 40 -24.07 19.96 40.44
N LYS A 41 -22.78 19.80 40.11
CA LYS A 41 -21.66 20.22 40.95
C LYS A 41 -21.55 21.74 41.12
N CYS A 42 -22.00 22.52 40.14
CA CYS A 42 -22.06 23.98 40.27
C CYS A 42 -23.26 24.41 41.14
N THR A 43 -24.36 23.66 41.04
CA THR A 43 -25.57 23.89 41.84
C THR A 43 -25.31 23.59 43.31
N GLU A 44 -24.74 22.42 43.62
CA GLU A 44 -24.32 22.00 44.97
C GLU A 44 -23.31 22.98 45.60
N ALA A 45 -22.52 23.66 44.78
CA ALA A 45 -21.52 24.60 45.23
C ALA A 45 -22.05 26.00 45.59
N GLY A 46 -23.37 26.16 45.72
CA GLY A 46 -24.00 27.45 46.00
C GLY A 46 -24.33 28.27 44.74
N GLY A 47 -24.64 27.59 43.62
CA GLY A 47 -25.09 28.27 42.40
C GLY A 47 -24.01 29.06 41.67
N ILE A 48 -22.78 28.54 41.66
CA ILE A 48 -21.65 29.20 41.00
C ILE A 48 -21.85 29.19 39.49
N GLU A 49 -21.44 30.29 38.85
CA GLU A 49 -21.58 30.52 37.42
C GLU A 49 -21.01 29.35 36.59
N CYS A 50 -21.91 28.61 35.95
CA CYS A 50 -21.61 27.38 35.24
C CYS A 50 -21.49 27.62 33.73
N MET A 51 -20.40 28.26 33.32
CA MET A 51 -20.18 28.57 31.90
C MET A 51 -19.38 27.48 31.17
N TYR A 52 -19.85 27.10 29.99
CA TYR A 52 -19.10 26.32 29.01
C TYR A 52 -18.46 27.27 27.98
N ARG A 53 -17.23 26.99 27.56
CA ARG A 53 -16.58 27.77 26.50
C ARG A 53 -17.27 27.53 25.15
N ALA A 54 -17.64 28.60 24.45
CA ALA A 54 -18.23 28.54 23.11
C ALA A 54 -17.27 27.99 22.05
N ARG A 55 -15.95 28.13 22.24
CA ARG A 55 -14.92 27.59 21.35
C ARG A 55 -14.16 26.47 22.03
N ALA A 56 -13.93 25.37 21.30
CA ALA A 56 -13.01 24.33 21.74
C ALA A 56 -11.64 24.97 22.02
N ARG A 57 -10.95 24.54 23.09
CA ARG A 57 -9.57 24.96 23.31
C ARG A 57 -8.77 24.49 22.08
N PRO A 58 -7.89 25.32 21.48
CA PRO A 58 -6.95 24.82 20.50
C PRO A 58 -6.31 23.57 21.11
N SER A 59 -6.41 22.44 20.40
CA SER A 59 -5.90 21.17 20.88
C SER A 59 -4.49 21.41 21.39
N ARG A 60 -4.23 21.08 22.65
CA ARG A 60 -2.91 21.27 23.24
C ARG A 60 -2.00 20.38 22.40
N GLN A 61 -1.18 20.99 21.54
CA GLN A 61 -0.26 20.30 20.62
C GLN A 61 0.28 19.06 21.35
N LEU A 62 -0.11 17.88 20.87
CA LEU A 62 0.54 16.66 21.32
C LEU A 62 2.03 16.91 21.14
N ARG A 63 2.81 16.74 22.20
CA ARG A 63 4.27 16.70 22.07
C ARG A 63 4.58 15.45 21.25
N ILE A 64 4.62 15.61 19.94
CA ILE A 64 4.91 14.54 18.96
C ILE A 64 6.37 14.06 19.09
N HIS A 65 7.23 14.77 19.82
CA HIS A 65 8.62 14.38 20.06
C HIS A 65 8.83 13.66 21.39
N ARG A 66 8.18 12.51 21.60
CA ARG A 66 8.76 11.47 22.46
C ARG A 66 8.76 10.17 21.67
N PRO A 67 9.93 9.61 21.33
CA PRO A 67 10.03 8.25 20.81
C PRO A 67 9.27 7.33 21.75
N LEU A 68 8.38 6.49 21.20
CA LEU A 68 7.70 5.43 21.93
C LEU A 68 8.75 4.52 22.54
N ALA A 69 9.07 4.72 23.82
CA ALA A 69 9.76 3.72 24.60
C ALA A 69 8.83 2.50 24.76
N PRO A 70 9.33 1.26 24.72
CA PRO A 70 8.51 0.08 24.98
C PRO A 70 7.87 0.20 26.36
N ALA A 71 6.55 0.01 26.42
CA ALA A 71 5.79 0.05 27.64
C ALA A 71 6.29 -1.05 28.59
N GLY A 72 6.98 -0.64 29.66
CA GLY A 72 7.31 -1.54 30.77
C GLY A 72 6.05 -1.91 31.56
N PRO A 73 5.94 -3.13 32.10
CA PRO A 73 4.74 -3.57 32.80
C PRO A 73 4.63 -2.87 34.16
N ALA A 74 3.55 -2.12 34.34
CA ALA A 74 3.13 -1.62 35.64
C ALA A 74 2.59 -2.79 36.47
N SER A 75 3.29 -3.09 37.56
CA SER A 75 2.94 -4.15 38.51
C SER A 75 1.73 -3.72 39.33
N THR A 76 0.62 -4.45 39.18
CA THR A 76 -0.51 -4.41 40.10
C THR A 76 -0.62 -5.80 40.74
N PRO A 77 -0.53 -5.93 42.07
CA PRO A 77 -0.67 -7.23 42.71
C PRO A 77 -2.15 -7.50 42.99
N GLY A 78 -2.68 -8.60 42.44
CA GLY A 78 -3.83 -9.30 43.01
C GLY A 78 -5.03 -9.48 42.09
N SER A 79 -5.03 -10.55 41.31
CA SER A 79 -6.13 -11.52 41.26
C SER A 79 -5.72 -12.70 40.38
N VAL A 80 -5.83 -13.89 40.95
CA VAL A 80 -5.57 -15.19 40.33
C VAL A 80 -6.77 -15.54 39.45
N ASP A 81 -6.61 -15.53 38.14
CA ASP A 81 -7.19 -16.57 37.28
C ASP A 81 -6.42 -16.64 35.97
N SER A 82 -6.28 -17.86 35.46
CA SER A 82 -5.37 -18.28 34.39
C SER A 82 -5.75 -17.74 33.01
N ASP A 83 -5.38 -16.49 32.74
CA ASP A 83 -5.15 -16.01 31.36
C ASP A 83 -3.74 -16.44 30.95
N GLU A 84 -3.66 -17.57 30.24
CA GLU A 84 -2.55 -17.82 29.32
C GLU A 84 -2.42 -16.56 28.47
N VAL A 85 -1.36 -15.79 28.70
CA VAL A 85 -1.04 -14.61 27.90
C VAL A 85 -0.74 -15.11 26.50
N GLU A 86 -1.78 -15.26 25.69
CA GLU A 86 -1.73 -15.73 24.32
C GLU A 86 -0.72 -14.85 23.59
N ALA A 87 0.44 -15.44 23.28
CA ALA A 87 1.52 -14.71 22.64
C ALA A 87 0.96 -13.98 21.41
N PRO A 88 1.30 -12.70 21.19
CA PRO A 88 0.67 -11.89 20.16
C PRO A 88 0.76 -12.61 18.82
N ARG A 89 -0.39 -13.03 18.29
CA ARG A 89 -0.45 -13.78 17.03
C ARG A 89 0.22 -12.96 15.93
N PRO A 90 1.09 -13.57 15.11
CA PRO A 90 1.75 -12.85 14.03
C PRO A 90 0.75 -12.34 13.00
N ARG A 91 0.99 -11.13 12.50
CA ARG A 91 0.10 -10.41 11.58
C ARG A 91 0.59 -10.55 10.15
N GLY A 92 -0.34 -10.73 9.20
CA GLY A 92 -0.06 -10.74 7.76
C GLY A 92 1.06 -11.72 7.38
N MET A 93 1.99 -11.27 6.55
CA MET A 93 3.10 -12.09 6.05
C MET A 93 4.05 -12.59 7.14
N ARG A 94 4.11 -11.93 8.30
CA ARG A 94 4.96 -12.37 9.42
C ARG A 94 4.56 -13.74 9.95
N ALA A 95 3.29 -14.16 9.75
CA ALA A 95 2.84 -15.50 10.12
C ALA A 95 3.56 -16.59 9.30
N VAL A 96 3.79 -16.35 8.00
CA VAL A 96 4.54 -17.25 7.11
C VAL A 96 6.00 -17.30 7.53
N GLU A 97 6.60 -16.14 7.81
CA GLU A 97 8.00 -16.05 8.19
C GLU A 97 8.29 -16.77 9.50
N ILE A 98 7.47 -16.58 10.54
CA ILE A 98 7.66 -17.28 11.83
C ILE A 98 7.51 -18.80 11.67
N ASP A 99 6.58 -19.25 10.82
CA ASP A 99 6.41 -20.67 10.53
C ASP A 99 7.66 -21.25 9.86
N LEU A 100 8.24 -20.54 8.89
CA LEU A 100 9.49 -20.94 8.23
C LEU A 100 10.70 -20.91 9.16
N GLU A 101 10.84 -19.85 9.98
CA GLU A 101 11.93 -19.74 10.97
C GLU A 101 11.91 -20.95 11.91
N ARG A 102 10.72 -21.30 12.43
CA ARG A 102 10.52 -22.47 13.29
C ARG A 102 10.85 -23.78 12.59
N GLN A 103 10.40 -23.95 11.34
CA GLN A 103 10.64 -25.17 10.58
C GLN A 103 12.11 -25.34 10.22
N CYS A 104 12.78 -24.26 9.85
CA CYS A 104 14.21 -24.24 9.58
C CYS A 104 14.99 -24.61 10.85
N GLU A 105 14.71 -23.98 11.99
CA GLU A 105 15.36 -24.31 13.26
C GLU A 105 15.14 -25.78 13.65
N ALA A 106 13.94 -26.31 13.44
CA ALA A 106 13.65 -27.72 13.73
C ALA A 106 14.47 -28.71 12.89
N VAL A 107 14.82 -28.35 11.65
CA VAL A 107 15.60 -29.20 10.74
C VAL A 107 17.11 -28.99 10.90
N THR A 108 17.57 -27.76 11.07
CA THR A 108 19.00 -27.42 11.08
C THR A 108 19.60 -27.33 12.49
N GLY A 109 18.76 -27.24 13.52
CA GLY A 109 19.17 -26.95 14.89
C GLY A 109 19.71 -25.53 15.11
N SER A 110 19.64 -24.66 14.10
CA SER A 110 20.15 -23.29 14.15
C SER A 110 19.03 -22.29 13.86
N PRO A 111 18.76 -21.32 14.74
CA PRO A 111 17.73 -20.32 14.50
C PRO A 111 18.15 -19.38 13.37
N ILE A 112 17.17 -18.94 12.58
CA ILE A 112 17.33 -17.91 11.55
C ILE A 112 16.33 -16.77 11.80
N SER A 113 16.61 -15.59 11.27
CA SER A 113 15.68 -14.46 11.27
C SER A 113 15.41 -14.04 9.84
N LEU A 114 14.13 -14.09 9.44
CA LEU A 114 13.65 -13.61 8.15
C LEU A 114 13.31 -12.12 8.18
N VAL A 115 13.36 -11.47 9.35
CA VAL A 115 13.29 -10.01 9.45
C VAL A 115 14.48 -9.39 8.74
N LEU A 116 14.20 -8.57 7.74
CA LEU A 116 15.20 -7.90 6.92
C LEU A 116 15.74 -6.65 7.64
N PRO A 117 17.02 -6.29 7.42
CA PRO A 117 17.60 -5.11 8.06
C PRO A 117 16.99 -3.82 7.50
N ASP A 118 16.71 -2.86 8.39
CA ASP A 118 16.15 -1.56 8.04
C ASP A 118 17.25 -0.59 7.57
N LEU A 119 17.70 -0.77 6.34
CA LEU A 119 18.78 0.01 5.73
C LEU A 119 18.30 0.78 4.52
N GLY A 120 18.64 2.07 4.48
CA GLY A 120 18.51 2.88 3.26
C GLY A 120 19.72 2.69 2.35
N THR A 121 19.60 3.15 1.11
CA THR A 121 20.67 3.10 0.10
C THR A 121 21.84 4.05 0.36
N HIS A 122 21.73 4.91 1.39
CA HIS A 122 22.76 5.86 1.78
C HIS A 122 22.59 6.28 3.25
N PRO A 123 23.65 6.37 4.07
CA PRO A 123 23.53 6.70 5.50
C PRO A 123 22.94 8.08 5.77
N LEU A 124 23.24 9.09 4.93
CA LEU A 124 22.70 10.45 5.08
C LEU A 124 21.19 10.56 4.80
N LEU A 125 20.52 9.49 4.38
CA LEU A 125 19.06 9.48 4.26
C LEU A 125 18.36 9.42 5.62
N SER A 126 19.04 8.93 6.65
CA SER A 126 18.50 8.93 8.01
C SER A 126 18.20 10.36 8.46
N LEU A 127 16.99 10.58 8.96
CA LEU A 127 16.57 11.91 9.40
C LEU A 127 17.31 12.40 10.66
N GLU A 128 18.00 11.49 11.36
CA GLU A 128 18.77 11.76 12.57
C GLU A 128 20.18 12.28 12.29
N THR A 129 20.66 12.14 11.05
CA THR A 129 22.00 12.63 10.66
C THR A 129 22.01 14.16 10.55
N PRO A 130 23.14 14.86 10.77
CA PRO A 130 23.24 16.29 10.54
C PRO A 130 22.84 16.66 9.10
N LEU A 131 22.16 17.80 8.95
CA LEU A 131 21.73 18.26 7.63
C LEU A 131 22.96 18.53 6.74
N PRO A 132 23.02 17.98 5.52
CA PRO A 132 24.11 18.27 4.59
C PRO A 132 24.11 19.75 4.19
N PRO A 133 25.23 20.30 3.67
CA PRO A 133 25.27 21.68 3.19
C PRO A 133 24.20 21.92 2.10
N PRO A 134 23.61 23.13 2.05
CA PRO A 134 22.56 23.43 1.07
C PRO A 134 23.09 23.28 -0.36
N PRO A 135 22.25 22.80 -1.30
CA PRO A 135 22.62 22.68 -2.70
C PRO A 135 22.83 24.08 -3.32
N ASP A 136 23.71 24.16 -4.32
CA ASP A 136 23.90 25.41 -5.09
C ASP A 136 22.62 25.72 -5.88
N PRO A 137 21.93 26.84 -5.61
CA PRO A 137 20.70 27.20 -6.32
C PRO A 137 20.92 27.48 -7.81
N ASN A 138 22.14 27.80 -8.23
CA ASN A 138 22.49 28.15 -9.62
C ASN A 138 23.14 26.99 -10.39
N GLY A 139 23.10 25.76 -9.86
CA GLY A 139 23.70 24.62 -10.54
C GLY A 139 23.02 24.33 -11.89
N ASP A 140 23.84 24.24 -12.96
CA ASP A 140 23.42 23.89 -14.33
C ASP A 140 22.62 22.56 -14.39
N LEU A 141 22.83 21.68 -13.40
CA LEU A 141 22.17 20.39 -13.30
C LEU A 141 20.64 20.51 -13.09
N THR A 142 20.15 21.56 -12.45
CA THR A 142 18.74 21.69 -12.01
C THR A 142 17.71 21.58 -13.14
N ASP A 143 18.02 22.08 -14.34
CA ASP A 143 17.14 21.94 -15.53
C ASP A 143 17.04 20.50 -16.00
N SER A 144 18.18 19.83 -16.04
CA SER A 144 18.27 18.42 -16.44
C SER A 144 17.44 17.56 -15.50
N LEU A 145 17.53 17.80 -14.18
CA LEU A 145 16.72 17.09 -13.18
C LEU A 145 15.22 17.34 -13.36
N CYS A 146 14.80 18.58 -13.64
CA CYS A 146 13.40 18.91 -13.91
C CYS A 146 12.88 18.22 -15.16
N THR A 147 13.71 18.18 -16.21
CA THR A 147 13.38 17.53 -17.48
C THR A 147 13.18 16.04 -17.26
N THR A 148 14.10 15.39 -16.53
CA THR A 148 13.96 13.97 -16.15
C THR A 148 12.71 13.73 -15.32
N PHE A 149 12.44 14.56 -14.30
CA PHE A 149 11.22 14.40 -13.49
C PHE A 149 9.96 14.55 -14.33
N THR A 150 9.91 15.57 -15.19
CA THR A 150 8.75 15.86 -16.05
C THR A 150 8.49 14.72 -17.04
N ARG A 151 9.55 14.13 -17.59
CA ARG A 151 9.44 13.00 -18.53
C ARG A 151 9.08 11.69 -17.82
N ASP A 152 9.76 11.37 -16.72
CA ASP A 152 9.76 10.01 -16.18
C ASP A 152 8.87 9.82 -14.94
N ILE A 153 8.43 10.91 -14.31
CA ILE A 153 7.72 10.87 -13.02
C ILE A 153 6.38 11.61 -13.05
N LEU A 154 6.35 12.80 -13.64
CA LEU A 154 5.15 13.62 -13.68
C LEU A 154 3.92 12.90 -14.27
N PRO A 155 4.02 12.00 -15.27
CA PRO A 155 2.86 11.26 -15.77
C PRO A 155 2.11 10.43 -14.73
N PHE A 156 2.74 10.10 -13.59
CA PHE A 156 2.09 9.40 -12.49
C PHE A 156 1.24 10.32 -11.58
N PHE A 157 1.31 11.64 -11.79
CA PHE A 157 0.72 12.64 -10.91
C PHE A 157 -0.07 13.67 -11.71
N ASP A 158 -1.33 13.35 -11.98
CA ASP A 158 -2.31 14.22 -12.65
C ASP A 158 -2.60 15.52 -11.88
N PHE A 159 -2.46 15.50 -10.55
CA PHE A 159 -2.60 16.68 -9.69
C PHE A 159 -1.41 17.65 -9.74
N LEU A 160 -0.37 17.37 -10.53
CA LEU A 160 0.79 18.24 -10.73
C LEU A 160 0.75 18.88 -12.12
N SER A 161 0.83 20.21 -12.17
CA SER A 161 0.83 20.97 -13.41
C SER A 161 2.26 21.23 -13.93
N PRO A 162 2.61 20.83 -15.17
CA PRO A 162 3.89 21.18 -15.79
C PRO A 162 4.13 22.70 -15.85
N ALA A 163 3.07 23.47 -16.12
CA ALA A 163 3.15 24.94 -16.19
C ALA A 163 3.54 25.55 -14.84
N ARG A 164 2.92 25.06 -13.74
CA ARG A 164 3.25 25.48 -12.38
C ARG A 164 4.68 25.12 -12.01
N LEU A 165 5.14 23.92 -12.39
CA LEU A 165 6.53 23.50 -12.15
C LEU A 165 7.51 24.44 -12.84
N ASN A 166 7.33 24.69 -14.15
CA ASN A 166 8.20 25.58 -14.92
C ASN A 166 8.22 27.00 -14.35
N GLN A 167 7.08 27.50 -13.88
CA GLN A 167 7.00 28.80 -13.21
C GLN A 167 7.81 28.83 -11.91
N LEU A 168 7.74 27.78 -11.08
CA LEU A 168 8.50 27.69 -9.82
C LEU A 168 10.00 27.59 -10.09
N VAL A 169 10.42 26.77 -11.07
CA VAL A 169 11.83 26.64 -11.47
C VAL A 169 12.38 27.99 -11.96
N ARG A 170 11.64 28.69 -12.81
CA ARG A 170 12.02 30.04 -13.28
C ARG A 170 12.15 31.02 -12.11
N ARG A 171 11.17 31.04 -11.20
CA ARG A 171 11.20 31.91 -10.01
C ARG A 171 12.34 31.58 -9.06
N HIS A 172 12.67 30.31 -8.88
CA HIS A 172 13.81 29.88 -8.07
C HIS A 172 15.13 30.48 -8.58
N ARG A 173 15.28 30.57 -9.91
CA ARG A 173 16.49 31.12 -10.56
C ARG A 173 16.53 32.63 -10.53
N GLU A 174 15.45 33.27 -10.96
CA GLU A 174 15.41 34.72 -11.12
C GLU A 174 15.28 35.44 -9.76
N LEU A 175 14.53 34.85 -8.83
CA LEU A 175 14.14 35.45 -7.55
C LEU A 175 14.02 34.39 -6.45
N PRO A 176 15.12 33.72 -6.03
CA PRO A 176 15.09 32.59 -5.09
C PRO A 176 14.37 32.91 -3.77
N ALA A 177 14.58 34.12 -3.24
CA ALA A 177 13.94 34.58 -2.01
C ALA A 177 12.42 34.80 -2.12
N SER A 178 11.84 34.71 -3.33
CA SER A 178 10.40 34.86 -3.54
C SER A 178 9.61 33.57 -3.24
N LEU A 179 10.27 32.42 -3.15
CA LEU A 179 9.63 31.14 -2.89
C LEU A 179 9.36 30.98 -1.39
N THR A 180 8.17 30.47 -1.06
CA THR A 180 7.87 30.01 0.29
C THR A 180 8.60 28.69 0.57
N ASP A 181 8.84 28.36 1.84
CA ASP A 181 9.47 27.08 2.24
C ASP A 181 8.82 25.86 1.58
N ASP A 182 7.48 25.79 1.52
CA ASP A 182 6.76 24.67 0.89
C ASP A 182 7.00 24.58 -0.63
N GLN A 183 7.15 25.72 -1.31
CA GLN A 183 7.45 25.77 -2.74
C GLN A 183 8.90 25.35 -3.01
N LEU A 184 9.83 25.76 -2.15
CA LEU A 184 11.22 25.35 -2.22
C LEU A 184 11.37 23.85 -1.92
N ALA A 185 10.65 23.34 -0.92
CA ALA A 185 10.58 21.92 -0.61
C ALA A 185 10.05 21.09 -1.78
N PHE A 186 9.01 21.59 -2.45
CA PHE A 186 8.46 20.95 -3.65
C PHE A 186 9.50 20.86 -4.78
N LEU A 187 10.26 21.94 -5.04
CA LEU A 187 11.34 21.91 -6.03
C LEU A 187 12.46 20.94 -5.62
N TYR A 188 12.87 20.95 -4.36
CA TYR A 188 13.89 20.01 -3.88
C TYR A 188 13.43 18.55 -3.93
N ALA A 189 12.15 18.26 -3.68
CA ALA A 189 11.60 16.92 -3.87
C ALA A 189 11.70 16.48 -5.35
N ILE A 190 11.42 17.40 -6.28
CA ILE A 190 11.55 17.17 -7.72
C ILE A 190 13.01 16.94 -8.11
N TYR A 191 13.94 17.75 -7.62
CA TYR A 191 15.37 17.56 -7.88
C TYR A 191 15.89 16.23 -7.31
N ALA A 192 15.48 15.86 -6.10
CA ALA A 192 15.86 14.58 -5.50
C ALA A 192 15.39 13.39 -6.35
N MET A 193 14.13 13.40 -6.77
CA MET A 193 13.56 12.32 -7.57
C MET A 193 14.11 12.31 -9.01
N GLY A 194 14.29 13.48 -9.62
CA GLY A 194 14.92 13.63 -10.93
C GLY A 194 16.35 13.11 -10.93
N TYR A 195 17.13 13.44 -9.90
CA TYR A 195 18.51 12.95 -9.76
C TYR A 195 18.56 11.45 -9.54
N LEU A 196 17.71 10.91 -8.67
CA LEU A 196 17.62 9.46 -8.47
C LEU A 196 17.29 8.73 -9.77
N ARG A 197 16.39 9.28 -10.59
CA ARG A 197 16.05 8.72 -11.91
C ARG A 197 17.20 8.83 -12.89
N GLN A 198 17.90 9.96 -12.94
CA GLN A 198 19.12 10.07 -13.72
C GLN A 198 20.13 9.03 -13.27
N VAL A 199 20.51 8.93 -12.01
CA VAL A 199 21.51 7.93 -11.58
C VAL A 199 21.06 6.49 -11.84
N THR A 200 19.75 6.21 -11.81
CA THR A 200 19.21 4.88 -12.11
C THR A 200 19.30 4.54 -13.60
N TYR A 201 19.26 5.53 -14.52
CA TYR A 201 19.17 5.32 -15.97
C TYR A 201 20.23 6.04 -16.82
N ALA A 202 21.09 6.89 -16.26
CA ALA A 202 22.02 7.77 -16.98
C ALA A 202 23.12 6.98 -17.68
N THR A 203 23.44 5.79 -17.21
CA THR A 203 24.35 4.87 -17.91
C THR A 203 23.75 4.29 -19.20
N SER A 204 22.46 4.51 -19.48
CA SER A 204 21.83 4.18 -20.77
C SER A 204 21.90 5.32 -21.79
N ALA A 205 22.13 6.56 -21.37
CA ALA A 205 22.05 7.72 -22.27
C ALA A 205 23.35 7.94 -23.09
N ASP A 206 24.50 7.55 -22.54
CA ASP A 206 25.81 7.62 -23.24
C ASP A 206 26.09 6.40 -24.13
N SER A 207 25.27 5.35 -24.05
CA SER A 207 25.31 4.25 -25.01
C SER A 207 24.16 4.41 -25.99
N GLU A 208 24.46 4.57 -27.29
CA GLU A 208 23.47 4.38 -28.38
C GLU A 208 22.78 2.99 -28.35
N ARG A 209 23.17 2.12 -27.42
CA ARG A 209 22.51 0.86 -27.12
C ARG A 209 21.32 1.11 -26.20
N VAL A 210 20.12 0.96 -26.76
CA VAL A 210 18.91 0.69 -25.98
C VAL A 210 19.19 -0.53 -25.10
N PRO A 211 19.11 -0.44 -23.76
CA PRO A 211 19.29 -1.58 -22.88
C PRO A 211 18.29 -2.67 -23.27
N VAL A 212 18.79 -3.87 -23.53
CA VAL A 212 17.90 -4.99 -23.87
C VAL A 212 17.08 -5.29 -22.62
N ALA A 213 15.76 -5.41 -22.77
CA ALA A 213 14.88 -5.73 -21.65
C ALA A 213 15.38 -7.00 -20.92
N GLY A 214 15.55 -6.91 -19.60
CA GLY A 214 16.19 -7.95 -18.79
C GLY A 214 17.69 -7.78 -18.51
N GLU A 215 18.38 -6.78 -19.09
CA GLU A 215 19.74 -6.41 -18.68
C GLU A 215 19.79 -5.94 -17.23
N ALA A 216 20.94 -6.12 -16.57
CA ALA A 216 21.09 -5.73 -15.17
C ALA A 216 21.11 -4.19 -15.06
N LEU A 217 20.26 -3.64 -14.18
CA LEU A 217 20.46 -2.29 -13.70
C LEU A 217 21.88 -2.18 -13.16
N LEU A 218 22.58 -1.10 -13.48
CA LEU A 218 23.91 -0.91 -12.95
C LEU A 218 23.80 -0.53 -11.47
N PRO A 219 24.66 -1.09 -10.59
CA PRO A 219 24.70 -0.66 -9.21
C PRO A 219 24.99 0.85 -9.14
N MET A 220 24.44 1.52 -8.12
CA MET A 220 24.77 2.91 -7.86
C MET A 220 26.28 3.02 -7.61
N ASP A 221 26.98 3.79 -8.43
CA ASP A 221 28.42 4.02 -8.26
C ASP A 221 28.65 4.74 -6.92
N PRO A 222 29.38 4.12 -5.98
CA PRO A 222 29.62 4.72 -4.66
C PRO A 222 30.48 5.99 -4.73
N SER A 223 31.16 6.25 -5.85
CA SER A 223 31.94 7.48 -6.09
C SER A 223 31.07 8.67 -6.53
N VAL A 224 29.85 8.43 -6.99
CA VAL A 224 28.93 9.50 -7.44
C VAL A 224 28.39 10.23 -6.22
N GLN A 225 28.58 11.55 -6.21
CA GLN A 225 28.05 12.41 -5.17
C GLN A 225 26.51 12.33 -5.13
N ARG A 226 25.95 11.80 -4.04
CA ARG A 226 24.50 11.62 -3.85
C ARG A 226 23.77 12.93 -3.57
N LEU A 227 23.73 13.84 -4.55
CA LEU A 227 23.05 15.13 -4.47
C LEU A 227 21.54 14.98 -4.24
N ASP A 228 20.94 13.89 -4.70
CA ASP A 228 19.57 13.53 -4.39
C ASP A 228 19.29 13.47 -2.87
N VAL A 229 20.24 12.94 -2.10
CA VAL A 229 20.13 12.85 -0.65
C VAL A 229 20.14 14.24 -0.03
N THR A 230 20.98 15.15 -0.54
CA THR A 230 20.99 16.56 -0.09
C THR A 230 19.65 17.22 -0.34
N TYR A 231 19.13 17.14 -1.57
CA TYR A 231 17.82 17.71 -1.91
C TYR A 231 16.70 17.12 -1.06
N PHE A 232 16.67 15.80 -0.87
CA PHE A 232 15.69 15.11 -0.02
C PHE A 232 15.73 15.63 1.42
N ARG A 233 16.92 15.71 2.03
CA ARG A 233 17.09 16.14 3.43
C ARG A 233 16.63 17.58 3.63
N HIS A 234 16.99 18.49 2.72
CA HIS A 234 16.53 19.88 2.77
C HIS A 234 15.02 20.02 2.52
N ALA A 235 14.45 19.24 1.59
CA ALA A 235 13.02 19.25 1.35
C ALA A 235 12.22 18.84 2.60
N ILE A 236 12.64 17.76 3.29
CA ILE A 236 12.00 17.31 4.53
C ILE A 236 12.14 18.35 5.65
N GLU A 237 13.29 19.02 5.72
CA GLU A 237 13.55 20.05 6.74
C GLU A 237 12.69 21.30 6.52
N LEU A 238 12.43 21.68 5.27
CA LEU A 238 11.53 22.80 4.93
C LEU A 238 10.07 22.46 5.27
N VAL A 239 9.66 21.20 5.10
CA VAL A 239 8.30 20.73 5.43
C VAL A 239 8.18 20.36 6.92
N ARG A 240 8.36 21.34 7.82
CA ARG A 240 8.31 21.10 9.28
C ARG A 240 6.90 20.79 9.77
N LEU A 241 5.93 21.64 9.44
CA LEU A 241 4.52 21.54 9.81
C LEU A 241 3.66 21.64 8.54
N PRO A 242 3.51 20.54 7.79
CA PRO A 242 2.83 20.58 6.51
C PRO A 242 1.35 20.90 6.70
N SER A 243 0.93 22.08 6.22
CA SER A 243 -0.47 22.53 6.30
C SER A 243 -0.94 23.18 4.99
N THR A 244 -0.22 22.96 3.89
CA THR A 244 -0.59 23.48 2.57
C THR A 244 -0.64 22.35 1.54
N VAL A 245 -1.42 22.56 0.48
CA VAL A 245 -1.49 21.62 -0.65
C VAL A 245 -0.11 21.42 -1.30
N THR A 246 0.70 22.48 -1.37
CA THR A 246 2.08 22.40 -1.91
C THR A 246 2.98 21.54 -1.04
N ALA A 247 2.88 21.67 0.29
CA ALA A 247 3.61 20.81 1.21
C ALA A 247 3.20 19.34 1.05
N LEU A 248 1.91 19.07 0.87
CA LEU A 248 1.39 17.72 0.62
C LEU A 248 1.94 17.14 -0.70
N GLN A 249 1.94 17.93 -1.78
CA GLN A 249 2.52 17.55 -3.07
C GLN A 249 4.01 17.24 -2.95
N ALA A 250 4.77 18.05 -2.20
CA ALA A 250 6.18 17.79 -1.92
C ALA A 250 6.37 16.47 -1.16
N LEU A 251 5.57 16.24 -0.11
CA LEU A 251 5.65 15.01 0.68
C LEU A 251 5.31 13.75 -0.13
N ILE A 252 4.38 13.82 -1.08
CA ILE A 252 4.07 12.70 -1.98
C ILE A 252 5.30 12.33 -2.82
N ILE A 253 5.98 13.32 -3.42
CA ILE A 253 7.19 13.06 -4.21
C ILE A 253 8.31 12.50 -3.30
N LEU A 254 8.48 13.07 -2.11
CA LEU A 254 9.47 12.59 -1.13
C LEU A 254 9.15 11.18 -0.64
N GLN A 255 7.88 10.82 -0.52
CA GLN A 255 7.47 9.46 -0.17
C GLN A 255 7.82 8.47 -1.29
N LEU A 256 7.59 8.85 -2.55
CA LEU A 256 7.99 8.02 -3.70
C LEU A 256 9.52 7.85 -3.74
N TYR A 257 10.27 8.91 -3.45
CA TYR A 257 11.72 8.85 -3.29
C TYR A 257 12.12 7.91 -2.14
N CYS A 258 11.48 8.01 -0.98
CA CYS A 258 11.73 7.14 0.17
C CYS A 258 11.53 5.66 -0.18
N MET A 259 10.44 5.31 -0.89
CA MET A 259 10.22 3.93 -1.33
C MET A 259 11.33 3.40 -2.25
N ALA A 260 12.07 4.27 -2.94
CA ALA A 260 13.13 3.88 -3.86
C ALA A 260 14.54 3.90 -3.23
N ALA A 261 14.74 4.65 -2.14
CA ALA A 261 16.08 4.93 -1.63
C ALA A 261 16.24 4.87 -0.12
N ALA A 262 15.20 5.12 0.68
CA ALA A 262 15.31 5.31 2.12
C ALA A 262 15.02 4.03 2.92
N SER A 263 15.33 4.08 4.21
CA SER A 263 14.96 3.03 5.16
C SER A 263 13.44 3.00 5.40
N LEU A 264 12.91 1.90 5.93
CA LEU A 264 11.53 1.78 6.41
C LEU A 264 11.22 2.79 7.50
N THR A 265 12.11 2.98 8.47
CA THR A 265 11.91 3.99 9.52
C THR A 265 11.78 5.39 8.94
N THR A 266 12.66 5.76 8.00
CA THR A 266 12.60 7.07 7.33
C THR A 266 11.33 7.21 6.50
N THR A 267 10.98 6.17 5.74
CA THR A 267 9.74 6.13 4.95
C THR A 267 8.52 6.32 5.84
N ARG A 268 8.45 5.61 6.98
CA ARG A 268 7.38 5.74 7.96
C ARG A 268 7.24 7.16 8.50
N GLN A 269 8.35 7.83 8.79
CA GLN A 269 8.35 9.22 9.25
C GLN A 269 7.78 10.17 8.19
N VAL A 270 8.12 9.98 6.92
CA VAL A 270 7.55 10.77 5.80
C VAL A 270 6.07 10.48 5.61
N VAL A 271 5.66 9.20 5.62
CA VAL A 271 4.24 8.80 5.55
C VAL A 271 3.45 9.42 6.71
N GLY A 272 4.01 9.45 7.92
CA GLY A 272 3.39 10.10 9.07
C GLY A 272 3.19 11.61 8.88
N LYS A 273 4.18 12.33 8.32
CA LYS A 273 4.03 13.75 7.96
C LYS A 273 2.94 13.97 6.90
N LEU A 274 2.88 13.09 5.92
CA LEU A 274 1.90 13.10 4.84
C LEU A 274 0.48 12.85 5.39
N CYS A 275 0.30 11.88 6.29
CA CYS A 275 -0.97 11.61 6.97
C CYS A 275 -1.39 12.76 7.90
N TYR A 276 -0.44 13.39 8.59
CA TYR A 276 -0.72 14.59 9.37
C TYR A 276 -1.21 15.74 8.48
N CYS A 277 -0.52 16.00 7.35
CA CYS A 277 -0.89 17.08 6.43
C CYS A 277 -2.29 16.89 5.84
N VAL A 278 -2.64 15.68 5.39
CA VAL A 278 -3.95 15.41 4.80
C VAL A 278 -5.09 15.62 5.80
N GLN A 279 -4.85 15.31 7.09
CA GLN A 279 -5.78 15.53 8.19
C GLN A 279 -5.97 17.02 8.47
N GLU A 280 -4.88 17.78 8.55
CA GLU A 280 -4.94 19.23 8.79
C GLU A 280 -5.63 19.99 7.64
N LEU A 281 -5.46 19.52 6.40
CA LEU A 281 -6.17 20.02 5.22
C LEU A 281 -7.63 19.53 5.15
N GLY A 282 -8.03 18.57 5.99
CA GLY A 282 -9.36 17.99 6.01
C GLY A 282 -9.72 17.21 4.74
N LEU A 283 -8.74 16.74 3.97
CA LEU A 283 -8.99 16.05 2.68
C LEU A 283 -9.48 14.61 2.83
N LEU A 284 -9.67 14.14 4.08
CA LEU A 284 -10.27 12.84 4.39
C LEU A 284 -11.80 12.85 4.38
N HIS A 285 -12.41 14.00 4.06
CA HIS A 285 -13.86 14.13 3.91
C HIS A 285 -14.20 14.83 2.57
N PRO A 286 -15.11 14.26 1.75
CA PRO A 286 -15.47 14.82 0.45
C PRO A 286 -15.94 16.27 0.53
N ALA A 287 -16.75 16.61 1.55
CA ALA A 287 -17.29 17.95 1.73
C ALA A 287 -16.19 19.02 1.91
N THR A 288 -15.14 18.69 2.68
CA THR A 288 -14.01 19.61 2.90
C THR A 288 -13.08 19.62 1.69
N ALA A 289 -12.84 18.46 1.07
CA ALA A 289 -12.01 18.37 -0.14
C ALA A 289 -12.59 19.18 -1.31
N ALA A 290 -13.93 19.16 -1.48
CA ALA A 290 -14.65 19.91 -2.51
C ALA A 290 -14.66 21.43 -2.30
N ALA A 291 -14.28 21.92 -1.11
CA ALA A 291 -14.15 23.35 -0.84
C ALA A 291 -12.88 23.95 -1.47
N TYR A 292 -11.93 23.13 -1.91
CA TYR A 292 -10.73 23.56 -2.61
C TYR A 292 -11.00 23.75 -4.11
N PRO A 293 -10.24 24.63 -4.80
CA PRO A 293 -10.31 24.76 -6.25
C PRO A 293 -10.07 23.41 -6.95
N ALA A 294 -10.87 23.07 -7.96
CA ALA A 294 -10.77 21.79 -8.67
C ALA A 294 -9.36 21.50 -9.23
N GLU A 295 -8.70 22.54 -9.73
CA GLU A 295 -7.30 22.53 -10.21
C GLU A 295 -6.26 22.12 -9.15
N SER A 296 -6.63 22.09 -7.87
CA SER A 296 -5.75 21.63 -6.79
C SER A 296 -5.66 20.10 -6.69
N GLY A 297 -6.57 19.36 -7.35
CA GLY A 297 -6.56 17.89 -7.35
C GLY A 297 -6.69 17.27 -5.96
N THR A 298 -7.35 17.94 -5.02
CA THR A 298 -7.37 17.55 -3.59
C THR A 298 -7.98 16.19 -3.32
N ALA A 299 -8.97 15.76 -4.11
CA ALA A 299 -9.52 14.41 -4.02
C ALA A 299 -8.46 13.33 -4.37
N ALA A 300 -7.70 13.55 -5.45
CA ALA A 300 -6.62 12.65 -5.86
C ALA A 300 -5.48 12.63 -4.83
N LEU A 301 -5.14 13.79 -4.25
CA LEU A 301 -4.19 13.89 -3.15
C LEU A 301 -4.66 13.10 -1.92
N GLY A 302 -5.92 13.26 -1.50
CA GLY A 302 -6.51 12.52 -0.39
C GLY A 302 -6.48 11.01 -0.62
N PHE A 303 -6.88 10.57 -1.82
CA PHE A 303 -6.77 9.16 -2.22
C PHE A 303 -5.33 8.65 -2.15
N TYR A 304 -4.37 9.36 -2.75
CA TYR A 304 -2.97 8.92 -2.80
C TYR A 304 -2.39 8.72 -1.41
N VAL A 305 -2.76 9.59 -0.48
CA VAL A 305 -2.32 9.52 0.91
C VAL A 305 -2.87 8.26 1.59
N ILE A 306 -4.17 8.01 1.48
CA ILE A 306 -4.80 6.80 2.05
C ILE A 306 -4.19 5.55 1.43
N PHE A 307 -4.06 5.53 0.09
CA PHE A 307 -3.40 4.48 -0.66
C PHE A 307 -2.01 4.16 -0.10
N THR A 308 -1.18 5.19 0.09
CA THR A 308 0.19 5.06 0.57
C THR A 308 0.23 4.54 2.01
N ASP A 309 -0.58 5.10 2.92
CA ASP A 309 -0.63 4.67 4.32
C ASP A 309 -1.03 3.20 4.45
N VAL A 310 -2.11 2.82 3.77
CA VAL A 310 -2.66 1.45 3.80
C VAL A 310 -1.72 0.46 3.14
N SER A 311 -1.25 0.72 1.92
CA SER A 311 -0.33 -0.19 1.21
C SER A 311 1.00 -0.35 1.92
N TRP A 312 1.53 0.73 2.52
CA TRP A 312 2.78 0.64 3.27
C TRP A 312 2.59 -0.19 4.53
N ALA A 313 1.50 0.01 5.26
CA ALA A 313 1.16 -0.78 6.45
C ALA A 313 0.96 -2.27 6.13
N GLY A 314 0.32 -2.58 5.00
CA GLY A 314 0.17 -3.96 4.51
C GLY A 314 1.49 -4.65 4.22
N LEU A 315 2.47 -3.92 3.68
CA LEU A 315 3.79 -4.46 3.37
C LEU A 315 4.68 -4.65 4.60
N THR A 316 4.55 -3.81 5.62
CA THR A 316 5.40 -3.86 6.82
C THR A 316 4.76 -4.60 7.99
N GLY A 317 3.45 -4.89 7.92
CA GLY A 317 2.68 -5.45 9.04
C GLY A 317 2.39 -4.45 10.15
N GLU A 318 2.72 -3.18 9.95
CA GLU A 318 2.44 -2.11 10.90
C GLU A 318 0.99 -1.62 10.80
N SER A 319 0.59 -0.74 11.73
CA SER A 319 -0.72 -0.11 11.67
C SER A 319 -0.70 1.14 10.78
N PRO A 320 -1.74 1.35 9.94
CA PRO A 320 -1.96 2.61 9.26
C PRO A 320 -2.04 3.77 10.26
N PHE A 321 -1.56 4.94 9.84
CA PHE A 321 -1.68 6.18 10.61
C PHE A 321 -3.09 6.74 10.61
N LEU A 322 -3.83 6.55 9.52
CA LEU A 322 -5.19 7.03 9.33
C LEU A 322 -6.18 5.95 9.82
N PRO A 323 -6.77 6.11 11.01
CA PRO A 323 -7.68 5.10 11.54
C PRO A 323 -9.05 5.10 10.83
N GLU A 324 -9.43 6.26 10.29
CA GLU A 324 -10.75 6.53 9.72
C GLU A 324 -10.60 7.52 8.55
N PHE A 325 -11.35 7.26 7.49
CA PHE A 325 -11.49 8.12 6.32
C PHE A 325 -12.80 7.76 5.62
N ASP A 326 -13.32 8.66 4.78
CA ASP A 326 -14.57 8.46 4.07
C ASP A 326 -14.36 7.64 2.77
N PRO A 327 -14.97 6.45 2.61
CA PRO A 327 -14.88 5.66 1.38
C PRO A 327 -15.40 6.39 0.12
N GLU A 328 -16.27 7.39 0.26
CA GLU A 328 -16.78 8.16 -0.89
C GLU A 328 -15.67 8.97 -1.60
N LEU A 329 -14.53 9.22 -0.94
CA LEU A 329 -13.37 9.84 -1.57
C LEU A 329 -12.88 9.06 -2.80
N PHE A 330 -12.97 7.73 -2.75
CA PHE A 330 -12.50 6.85 -3.83
C PHE A 330 -13.37 6.98 -5.07
N VAL A 331 -14.69 7.13 -4.88
CA VAL A 331 -15.64 7.33 -5.97
C VAL A 331 -15.41 8.70 -6.62
N ASN A 332 -15.25 9.74 -5.80
CA ASN A 332 -15.06 11.10 -6.30
C ASN A 332 -13.71 11.32 -7.00
N ALA A 333 -12.67 10.63 -6.55
CA ALA A 333 -11.33 10.77 -7.12
C ALA A 333 -11.18 10.02 -8.46
N ALA A 334 -11.92 8.94 -8.68
CA ALA A 334 -11.86 8.14 -9.91
C ALA A 334 -12.34 8.88 -11.18
N GLY A 335 -13.08 9.99 -11.03
CA GLY A 335 -13.59 10.77 -12.17
C GLY A 335 -12.58 11.68 -12.85
N ASN A 336 -11.38 11.87 -12.29
CA ASN A 336 -10.44 12.91 -12.73
C ASN A 336 -9.25 12.38 -13.58
N GLY A 337 -9.19 11.07 -13.85
CA GLY A 337 -8.05 10.43 -14.51
C GLY A 337 -6.90 10.09 -13.55
N GLY A 338 -5.73 9.75 -14.09
CA GLY A 338 -4.50 9.54 -13.31
C GLY A 338 -4.39 8.21 -12.56
N ILE A 339 -3.64 8.22 -11.44
CA ILE A 339 -3.37 7.05 -10.57
C ILE A 339 -4.63 6.53 -9.85
N VAL A 340 -5.72 7.30 -9.87
CA VAL A 340 -6.93 6.97 -9.15
C VAL A 340 -7.88 6.18 -10.03
N ALA A 341 -7.68 4.87 -10.05
CA ALA A 341 -8.60 3.96 -10.71
C ALA A 341 -9.55 3.30 -9.70
N PRO A 342 -10.83 3.06 -10.08
CA PRO A 342 -11.80 2.38 -9.22
C PRO A 342 -11.30 1.04 -8.66
N ALA A 343 -10.60 0.26 -9.50
CA ALA A 343 -10.02 -1.01 -9.11
C ALA A 343 -8.99 -0.88 -7.97
N MET A 344 -8.17 0.18 -8.00
CA MET A 344 -7.20 0.44 -6.94
C MET A 344 -7.91 0.80 -5.64
N GLY A 345 -8.94 1.65 -5.72
CA GLY A 345 -9.70 2.08 -4.56
C GLY A 345 -10.37 0.94 -3.81
N GLU A 346 -10.99 0.01 -4.54
CA GLU A 346 -11.66 -1.13 -3.93
C GLU A 346 -10.68 -2.06 -3.20
N LEU A 347 -9.53 -2.34 -3.81
CA LEU A 347 -8.51 -3.17 -3.19
C LEU A 347 -7.92 -2.51 -1.93
N ILE A 348 -7.70 -1.20 -1.95
CA ILE A 348 -7.20 -0.44 -0.80
C ILE A 348 -8.22 -0.39 0.35
N LEU A 349 -9.51 -0.22 0.04
CA LEU A 349 -10.56 -0.30 1.05
C LEU A 349 -10.60 -1.67 1.72
N LEU A 350 -10.45 -2.74 0.93
CA LEU A 350 -10.39 -4.10 1.44
C LEU A 350 -9.13 -4.35 2.28
N GLU A 351 -7.97 -3.87 1.84
CA GLU A 351 -6.72 -3.95 2.61
C GLU A 351 -6.82 -3.20 3.94
N ALA A 352 -7.39 -1.98 3.95
CA ALA A 352 -7.59 -1.20 5.16
C ALA A 352 -8.47 -1.95 6.19
N GLU A 353 -9.53 -2.61 5.72
CA GLU A 353 -10.39 -3.45 6.57
C GLU A 353 -9.64 -4.65 7.15
N VAL A 354 -8.83 -5.34 6.33
CA VAL A 354 -7.99 -6.47 6.78
C VAL A 354 -7.02 -6.00 7.86
N LEU A 355 -6.35 -4.86 7.66
CA LEU A 355 -5.43 -4.28 8.64
C LEU A 355 -6.13 -3.84 9.92
N ALA A 356 -7.33 -3.26 9.82
CA ALA A 356 -8.14 -2.90 10.97
C ALA A 356 -8.55 -4.15 11.78
N ALA A 357 -8.96 -5.23 11.11
CA ALA A 357 -9.26 -6.51 11.77
C ALA A 357 -8.00 -7.12 12.41
N ALA A 358 -6.85 -7.12 11.71
CA ALA A 358 -5.57 -7.59 12.24
C ALA A 358 -5.16 -6.87 13.53
N ARG A 359 -5.48 -5.57 13.62
CA ARG A 359 -5.16 -4.74 14.79
C ARG A 359 -6.14 -4.95 15.93
N ASN A 360 -7.43 -4.90 15.65
CA ASN A 360 -8.48 -4.81 16.67
C ASN A 360 -8.97 -6.19 17.14
N THR A 361 -8.95 -7.19 16.25
CA THR A 361 -9.47 -8.55 16.52
C THR A 361 -8.68 -9.58 15.71
N PRO A 362 -7.40 -9.86 16.07
CA PRO A 362 -6.53 -10.72 15.26
C PRO A 362 -7.10 -12.12 14.99
N SER A 363 -7.84 -12.70 15.94
CA SER A 363 -8.50 -14.00 15.79
C SER A 363 -9.51 -14.04 14.64
N ARG A 364 -10.06 -12.89 14.24
CA ARG A 364 -10.99 -12.78 13.11
C ARG A 364 -10.35 -13.17 11.78
N LEU A 365 -9.03 -13.03 11.64
CA LEU A 365 -8.29 -13.47 10.44
C LEU A 365 -8.13 -14.99 10.33
N CYS A 366 -8.58 -15.73 11.34
CA CYS A 366 -8.70 -17.18 11.31
C CYS A 366 -10.18 -17.64 11.36
N ASP A 367 -11.15 -16.71 11.43
CA ASP A 367 -12.57 -17.05 11.37
C ASP A 367 -12.95 -17.40 9.92
N PRO A 368 -13.40 -18.64 9.63
CA PRO A 368 -13.80 -19.04 8.29
C PRO A 368 -14.85 -18.12 7.66
N THR A 369 -15.81 -17.65 8.44
CA THR A 369 -16.89 -16.79 7.91
C THR A 369 -16.34 -15.47 7.42
N TYR A 370 -15.50 -14.83 8.24
CA TYR A 370 -14.86 -13.58 7.86
C TYR A 370 -13.93 -13.74 6.67
N VAL A 371 -13.01 -14.72 6.69
CA VAL A 371 -12.04 -14.94 5.61
C VAL A 371 -12.75 -15.23 4.28
N LEU A 372 -13.79 -16.08 4.28
CA LEU A 372 -14.57 -16.38 3.09
C LEU A 372 -15.36 -15.17 2.58
N SER A 373 -15.83 -14.29 3.47
CA SER A 373 -16.50 -13.04 3.07
C SER A 373 -15.57 -12.09 2.33
N LEU A 374 -14.29 -12.01 2.73
CA LEU A 374 -13.27 -11.22 2.04
C LEU A 374 -12.96 -11.81 0.66
N GLU A 375 -12.86 -13.15 0.55
CA GLU A 375 -12.63 -13.83 -0.74
C GLU A 375 -13.83 -13.68 -1.68
N ALA A 376 -15.07 -13.69 -1.18
CA ALA A 376 -16.25 -13.44 -2.00
C ALA A 376 -16.22 -12.03 -2.62
N ARG A 377 -15.71 -11.04 -1.88
CA ARG A 377 -15.51 -9.67 -2.38
C ARG A 377 -14.37 -9.60 -3.39
N LEU A 378 -13.25 -10.27 -3.15
CA LEU A 378 -12.16 -10.41 -4.12
C LEU A 378 -12.61 -11.12 -5.41
N HIS A 379 -13.47 -12.12 -5.29
CA HIS A 379 -14.07 -12.78 -6.45
C HIS A 379 -14.97 -11.82 -7.23
N SER A 380 -15.82 -11.07 -6.53
CA SER A 380 -16.67 -10.03 -7.14
C SER A 380 -15.86 -8.91 -7.80
N PHE A 381 -14.69 -8.58 -7.23
CA PHE A 381 -13.70 -7.69 -7.83
C PHE A 381 -13.16 -8.28 -9.14
N LEU A 382 -12.72 -9.54 -9.15
CA LEU A 382 -12.25 -10.20 -10.38
C LEU A 382 -13.33 -10.30 -11.45
N GLN A 383 -14.59 -10.52 -11.08
CA GLN A 383 -15.68 -10.54 -12.07
C GLN A 383 -15.83 -9.20 -12.79
N ARG A 384 -15.59 -8.08 -12.09
CA ARG A 384 -15.69 -6.72 -12.67
C ARG A 384 -14.42 -6.25 -13.36
N PHE A 385 -13.26 -6.54 -12.80
CA PHE A 385 -11.97 -5.99 -13.24
C PHE A 385 -11.00 -7.07 -13.77
N GLY A 386 -11.44 -8.31 -13.92
CA GLY A 386 -10.57 -9.45 -14.23
C GLY A 386 -9.81 -9.33 -15.55
N SER A 387 -10.42 -8.69 -16.57
CA SER A 387 -9.73 -8.37 -17.82
C SER A 387 -8.52 -7.47 -17.59
N GLN A 388 -8.66 -6.46 -16.72
CA GLN A 388 -7.56 -5.56 -16.32
C GLN A 388 -6.51 -6.31 -15.51
N THR A 389 -6.87 -7.32 -14.71
CA THR A 389 -5.87 -8.06 -13.92
C THR A 389 -4.96 -8.96 -14.77
N ASN A 390 -5.37 -9.33 -15.97
CA ASN A 390 -4.51 -10.07 -16.92
C ASN A 390 -3.78 -9.15 -17.89
N ASP A 391 -4.18 -7.88 -17.93
CA ASP A 391 -3.55 -6.87 -18.74
C ASP A 391 -2.34 -6.28 -18.01
N CYS A 392 -1.26 -6.12 -18.75
CA CYS A 392 -0.02 -5.49 -18.29
C CYS A 392 0.29 -4.28 -19.19
N SER A 393 -0.68 -3.75 -19.93
CA SER A 393 -0.51 -2.55 -20.75
C SER A 393 -0.43 -1.30 -19.87
N THR A 394 -1.33 -1.19 -18.89
CA THR A 394 -1.49 0.04 -18.09
C THR A 394 -0.98 -0.09 -16.65
N MET A 395 -0.61 1.05 -16.05
CA MET A 395 -0.09 1.12 -14.68
C MET A 395 -1.13 0.66 -13.66
N THR A 396 -2.38 1.03 -13.89
CA THR A 396 -3.55 0.60 -13.14
C THR A 396 -3.71 -0.91 -13.16
N ALA A 397 -3.62 -1.51 -14.35
CA ALA A 397 -3.73 -2.95 -14.52
C ALA A 397 -2.59 -3.67 -13.77
N TYR A 398 -1.34 -3.22 -13.96
CA TYR A 398 -0.18 -3.70 -13.20
C TYR A 398 -0.39 -3.62 -11.68
N PHE A 399 -0.89 -2.49 -11.20
CA PHE A 399 -1.16 -2.30 -9.79
C PHE A 399 -2.22 -3.30 -9.31
N ALA A 400 -3.38 -3.33 -9.98
CA ALA A 400 -4.53 -4.13 -9.59
C ALA A 400 -4.14 -5.60 -9.45
N THR A 401 -3.41 -6.14 -10.42
CA THR A 401 -2.95 -7.53 -10.40
C THR A 401 -2.01 -7.84 -9.24
N LYS A 402 -0.93 -7.06 -9.10
CA LYS A 402 0.06 -7.28 -8.04
C LYS A 402 -0.56 -7.13 -6.66
N HIS A 403 -1.41 -6.11 -6.50
CA HIS A 403 -2.05 -5.80 -5.25
C HIS A 403 -3.13 -6.83 -4.89
N TYR A 404 -3.93 -7.27 -5.86
CA TYR A 404 -4.90 -8.36 -5.69
C TYR A 404 -4.24 -9.63 -5.14
N HIS A 405 -3.18 -10.10 -5.79
CA HIS A 405 -2.48 -11.30 -5.34
C HIS A 405 -1.81 -11.11 -3.99
N PHE A 406 -1.18 -9.96 -3.74
CA PHE A 406 -0.57 -9.69 -2.45
C PHE A 406 -1.59 -9.59 -1.31
N LEU A 407 -2.75 -8.97 -1.54
CA LEU A 407 -3.83 -8.89 -0.55
C LEU A 407 -4.37 -10.29 -0.20
N ARG A 408 -4.45 -11.21 -1.16
CA ARG A 408 -4.75 -12.62 -0.87
C ARG A 408 -3.71 -13.27 0.03
N LEU A 409 -2.43 -12.96 -0.17
CA LEU A 409 -1.38 -13.42 0.73
C LEU A 409 -1.60 -12.88 2.16
N LEU A 410 -1.90 -11.59 2.30
CA LEU A 410 -2.19 -10.97 3.60
C LEU A 410 -3.40 -11.59 4.31
N ILE A 411 -4.47 -11.89 3.58
CA ILE A 411 -5.70 -12.48 4.12
C ILE A 411 -5.46 -13.92 4.57
N ARG A 412 -4.72 -14.72 3.78
CA ARG A 412 -4.59 -16.16 4.01
C ARG A 412 -3.40 -16.57 4.87
N ALA A 413 -2.35 -15.75 4.94
CA ALA A 413 -1.14 -16.05 5.72
C ALA A 413 -1.44 -16.41 7.19
N PRO A 414 -2.30 -15.68 7.93
CA PRO A 414 -2.63 -16.03 9.33
C PRO A 414 -3.37 -17.36 9.48
N SER A 415 -4.06 -17.81 8.42
CA SER A 415 -4.84 -19.04 8.40
C SER A 415 -4.06 -20.25 7.87
N ALA A 416 -2.78 -20.11 7.49
CA ALA A 416 -2.00 -21.18 6.85
C ALA A 416 -1.82 -22.43 7.75
N ALA A 417 -1.79 -22.23 9.06
CA ALA A 417 -1.69 -23.31 10.06
C ALA A 417 -3.01 -23.60 10.79
N ASP A 418 -4.11 -22.96 10.39
CA ASP A 418 -5.42 -23.15 11.02
C ASP A 418 -5.99 -24.54 10.71
N PRO A 419 -6.60 -25.26 11.66
CA PRO A 419 -7.11 -26.61 11.44
C PRO A 419 -8.27 -26.69 10.44
N VAL A 420 -9.03 -25.60 10.24
CA VAL A 420 -10.17 -25.56 9.33
C VAL A 420 -9.75 -24.96 7.99
N LEU A 421 -9.07 -23.82 8.03
CA LEU A 421 -8.73 -23.06 6.83
C LEU A 421 -7.38 -23.44 6.22
N GLY A 422 -6.51 -24.15 6.94
CA GLY A 422 -5.10 -24.37 6.58
C GLY A 422 -4.90 -24.92 5.17
N ILE A 423 -5.56 -26.04 4.84
CA ILE A 423 -5.45 -26.68 3.53
C ILE A 423 -5.85 -25.71 2.40
N SER A 424 -7.03 -25.08 2.53
CA SER A 424 -7.49 -24.11 1.52
C SER A 424 -6.59 -22.87 1.43
N SER A 425 -6.03 -22.45 2.56
CA SER A 425 -5.20 -21.25 2.65
C SER A 425 -3.85 -21.50 2.00
N LEU A 426 -3.22 -22.66 2.22
CA LEU A 426 -1.97 -23.04 1.57
C LEU A 426 -2.10 -23.08 0.04
N ALA A 427 -3.18 -23.67 -0.48
CA ALA A 427 -3.44 -23.71 -1.93
C ALA A 427 -3.58 -22.29 -2.52
N ILE A 428 -4.32 -21.42 -1.84
CA ILE A 428 -4.53 -20.02 -2.28
C ILE A 428 -3.24 -19.20 -2.19
N LEU A 429 -2.47 -19.40 -1.12
CA LEU A 429 -1.17 -18.77 -0.90
C LEU A 429 -0.20 -19.16 -2.00
N ALA A 430 -0.03 -20.47 -2.23
CA ALA A 430 0.83 -21.02 -3.28
C ALA A 430 0.46 -20.42 -4.65
N ARG A 431 -0.82 -20.48 -5.03
CA ARG A 431 -1.28 -19.95 -6.34
C ARG A 431 -1.04 -18.45 -6.47
N SER A 432 -1.32 -17.68 -5.42
CA SER A 432 -1.18 -16.22 -5.47
C SER A 432 0.29 -15.79 -5.49
N ALA A 433 1.17 -16.50 -4.79
CA ALA A 433 2.61 -16.27 -4.83
C ALA A 433 3.20 -16.60 -6.21
N THR A 434 2.81 -17.73 -6.81
CA THR A 434 3.21 -18.11 -8.18
C THR A 434 2.82 -17.02 -9.18
N LEU A 435 1.56 -16.59 -9.17
CA LEU A 435 1.07 -15.54 -10.08
C LEU A 435 1.80 -14.21 -9.85
N LEU A 436 1.98 -13.81 -8.59
CA LEU A 436 2.70 -12.57 -8.25
C LEU A 436 4.15 -12.58 -8.77
N LEU A 437 4.87 -13.69 -8.63
CA LEU A 437 6.22 -13.84 -9.16
C LEU A 437 6.25 -13.83 -10.69
N GLN A 438 5.29 -14.49 -11.36
CA GLN A 438 5.16 -14.44 -12.83
C GLN A 438 4.85 -13.02 -13.34
N HIS A 439 4.04 -12.25 -12.62
CA HIS A 439 3.78 -10.86 -12.97
C HIS A 439 5.03 -9.99 -12.81
N TYR A 440 5.81 -10.19 -11.75
CA TYR A 440 7.09 -9.50 -11.62
C TYR A 440 8.08 -9.92 -12.70
N GLU A 441 8.11 -11.19 -13.09
CA GLU A 441 8.95 -11.67 -14.20
C GLU A 441 8.60 -10.90 -15.47
N ARG A 442 7.32 -10.83 -15.83
CA ARG A 442 6.87 -10.04 -16.99
C ARG A 442 7.28 -8.58 -16.86
N ILE A 443 7.11 -7.94 -15.70
CA ILE A 443 7.51 -6.54 -15.49
C ILE A 443 9.01 -6.36 -15.73
N PHE A 444 9.86 -7.20 -15.14
CA PHE A 444 11.31 -7.12 -15.31
C PHE A 444 11.78 -7.44 -16.73
N LEU A 445 11.03 -8.24 -17.49
CA LEU A 445 11.36 -8.60 -18.88
C LEU A 445 10.76 -7.66 -19.92
N THR A 446 9.72 -6.88 -19.59
CA THR A 446 9.01 -6.03 -20.57
C THR A 446 9.18 -4.53 -20.32
N THR A 447 9.52 -4.13 -19.10
CA THR A 447 9.67 -2.71 -18.77
C THR A 447 11.14 -2.35 -18.63
N HIS A 448 11.56 -1.31 -19.34
CA HIS A 448 12.91 -0.73 -19.21
C HIS A 448 13.07 0.05 -17.89
N TYR A 449 11.95 0.42 -17.26
CA TYR A 449 11.91 1.32 -16.11
C TYR A 449 11.37 0.64 -14.85
N VAL A 450 11.84 -0.58 -14.54
CA VAL A 450 11.51 -1.18 -13.24
C VAL A 450 12.10 -0.31 -12.15
N ASN A 451 11.23 0.39 -11.43
CA ASN A 451 11.62 1.03 -10.19
C ASN A 451 11.88 -0.10 -9.20
N CYS A 452 13.15 -0.38 -8.89
CA CYS A 452 13.58 -1.29 -7.84
C CYS A 452 13.23 -0.75 -6.45
N ALA A 453 11.99 -0.33 -6.25
CA ALA A 453 11.47 0.20 -5.01
C ALA A 453 11.33 -0.91 -3.97
N TRP A 454 11.45 -0.52 -2.70
CA TRP A 454 11.32 -1.42 -1.56
C TRP A 454 10.00 -2.21 -1.58
N THR A 455 8.90 -1.61 -2.06
CA THR A 455 7.61 -2.30 -2.17
C THR A 455 7.62 -3.48 -3.14
N VAL A 456 8.45 -3.42 -4.19
CA VAL A 456 8.66 -4.54 -5.13
C VAL A 456 9.45 -5.64 -4.44
N PHE A 457 10.53 -5.25 -3.76
CA PHE A 457 11.37 -6.15 -2.98
C PHE A 457 10.58 -6.90 -1.89
N ALA A 458 9.80 -6.20 -1.07
CA ALA A 458 8.99 -6.79 -0.01
C ALA A 458 7.97 -7.82 -0.54
N ARG A 459 7.31 -7.52 -1.66
CA ARG A 459 6.34 -8.45 -2.29
C ARG A 459 7.01 -9.70 -2.85
N ILE A 460 8.17 -9.55 -3.50
CA ILE A 460 8.93 -10.68 -4.05
C ILE A 460 9.46 -11.58 -2.92
N VAL A 461 10.01 -10.99 -1.86
CA VAL A 461 10.47 -11.74 -0.68
C VAL A 461 9.30 -12.45 -0.01
N GLY A 462 8.19 -11.75 0.24
CA GLY A 462 6.99 -12.36 0.83
C GLY A 462 6.42 -13.51 0.00
N ALA A 463 6.35 -13.36 -1.32
CA ALA A 463 5.93 -14.42 -2.22
C ALA A 463 6.91 -15.61 -2.21
N GLY A 464 8.22 -15.35 -2.18
CA GLY A 464 9.24 -16.39 -2.07
C GLY A 464 9.11 -17.19 -0.77
N HIS A 465 8.87 -16.53 0.36
CA HIS A 465 8.59 -17.19 1.64
C HIS A 465 7.38 -18.12 1.52
N VAL A 466 6.29 -17.64 0.90
CA VAL A 466 5.09 -18.47 0.68
C VAL A 466 5.37 -19.71 -0.18
N VAL A 467 6.19 -19.59 -1.24
CA VAL A 467 6.57 -20.75 -2.05
C VAL A 467 7.29 -21.81 -1.21
N LEU A 468 8.27 -21.40 -0.39
CA LEU A 468 9.00 -22.33 0.47
C LEU A 468 8.10 -22.95 1.54
N GLN A 469 7.16 -22.18 2.11
CA GLN A 469 6.17 -22.71 3.05
C GLN A 469 5.28 -23.76 2.37
N ALA A 470 4.82 -23.49 1.15
CA ALA A 470 3.99 -24.41 0.38
C ALA A 470 4.71 -25.74 0.10
N VAL A 471 6.01 -25.72 -0.20
CA VAL A 471 6.82 -26.95 -0.34
C VAL A 471 6.93 -27.68 0.99
N TRP A 472 7.25 -26.97 2.06
CA TRP A 472 7.43 -27.58 3.39
C TRP A 472 6.16 -28.27 3.89
N ARG A 473 5.00 -27.69 3.57
CA ARG A 473 3.68 -28.23 3.90
C ARG A 473 3.16 -29.26 2.89
N GLY A 474 3.91 -29.54 1.82
CA GLY A 474 3.56 -30.53 0.79
C GLY A 474 2.47 -30.09 -0.19
N GLU A 475 2.12 -28.80 -0.22
CA GLU A 475 1.14 -28.23 -1.15
C GLU A 475 1.74 -28.01 -2.54
N MET A 476 3.04 -27.68 -2.62
CA MET A 476 3.74 -27.44 -3.87
C MET A 476 4.80 -28.50 -4.15
N ILE A 477 4.86 -28.97 -5.39
CA ILE A 477 5.89 -29.93 -5.81
C ILE A 477 7.27 -29.26 -5.91
N ARG A 478 8.32 -30.03 -5.61
CA ARG A 478 9.71 -29.53 -5.58
C ARG A 478 10.16 -28.92 -6.92
N LEU A 479 9.76 -29.52 -8.04
CA LEU A 479 10.16 -29.03 -9.36
C LEU A 479 9.58 -27.63 -9.66
N GLU A 480 8.31 -27.40 -9.35
CA GLU A 480 7.67 -26.10 -9.50
C GLU A 480 8.32 -25.06 -8.59
N ALA A 481 8.55 -25.42 -7.33
CA ALA A 481 9.21 -24.52 -6.39
C ALA A 481 10.65 -24.19 -6.78
N ALA A 482 11.40 -25.15 -7.34
CA ALA A 482 12.75 -24.93 -7.82
C ALA A 482 12.80 -23.89 -8.96
N ASP A 483 11.83 -23.90 -9.89
CA ASP A 483 11.69 -22.87 -10.93
C ASP A 483 11.39 -21.50 -10.32
N LEU A 484 10.41 -21.44 -9.41
CA LEU A 484 10.02 -20.19 -8.74
C LEU A 484 11.14 -19.61 -7.88
N MET A 485 11.93 -20.45 -7.21
CA MET A 485 13.12 -20.02 -6.47
C MET A 485 14.23 -19.52 -7.38
N GLY A 486 14.40 -20.13 -8.56
CA GLY A 486 15.23 -19.60 -9.63
C GLY A 486 14.88 -18.14 -9.96
N LYS A 487 13.59 -17.85 -10.12
CA LYS A 487 13.08 -16.50 -10.37
C LYS A 487 13.29 -15.56 -9.18
N VAL A 488 13.03 -16.02 -7.94
CA VAL A 488 13.28 -15.22 -6.73
C VAL A 488 14.74 -14.81 -6.62
N LEU A 489 15.68 -15.75 -6.79
CA LEU A 489 17.11 -15.46 -6.77
C LEU A 489 17.54 -14.53 -7.91
N TRP A 490 16.92 -14.65 -9.08
CA TRP A 490 17.13 -13.72 -10.19
C TRP A 490 16.63 -12.31 -9.85
N PHE A 491 15.41 -12.14 -9.33
CA PHE A 491 14.90 -10.85 -8.89
C PHE A 491 15.78 -10.21 -7.83
N LEU A 492 16.24 -10.99 -6.84
CA LEU A 492 17.13 -10.50 -5.80
C LEU A 492 18.45 -9.99 -6.38
N SER A 493 19.00 -10.64 -7.43
CA SER A 493 20.19 -10.11 -8.13
C SER A 493 19.95 -8.73 -8.74
N LYS A 494 18.75 -8.49 -9.26
CA LYS A 494 18.38 -7.18 -9.85
C LYS A 494 18.15 -6.13 -8.76
N LEU A 495 17.53 -6.52 -7.65
CA LEU A 495 17.23 -5.63 -6.53
C LEU A 495 18.47 -5.29 -5.70
N GLU A 496 19.49 -6.16 -5.67
CA GLU A 496 20.79 -5.94 -5.01
C GLU A 496 21.57 -4.75 -5.58
N THR A 497 21.28 -4.35 -6.83
CA THR A 497 21.80 -3.12 -7.46
C THR A 497 21.34 -1.84 -6.75
N ARG A 498 20.26 -1.94 -5.97
CA ARG A 498 19.71 -0.87 -5.15
C ARG A 498 19.81 -1.16 -3.66
N TRP A 499 19.36 -2.33 -3.24
CA TRP A 499 19.25 -2.76 -1.86
C TRP A 499 20.37 -3.72 -1.50
N THR A 500 21.62 -3.35 -1.72
CA THR A 500 22.78 -4.26 -1.70
C THR A 500 22.83 -5.12 -0.44
N GLU A 501 22.83 -4.51 0.75
CA GLU A 501 22.92 -5.25 2.00
C GLU A 501 21.64 -6.05 2.30
N THR A 502 20.47 -5.40 2.19
CA THR A 502 19.19 -6.03 2.51
C THR A 502 18.84 -7.18 1.57
N ALA A 503 19.11 -7.05 0.27
CA ALA A 503 18.89 -8.10 -0.72
C ALA A 503 19.89 -9.26 -0.57
N ALA A 504 21.15 -8.97 -0.20
CA ALA A 504 22.12 -10.01 0.12
C ALA A 504 21.69 -10.85 1.33
N VAL A 505 21.15 -10.21 2.39
CA VAL A 505 20.58 -10.92 3.54
C VAL A 505 19.38 -11.77 3.13
N ALA A 506 18.44 -11.22 2.34
CA ALA A 506 17.31 -11.99 1.83
C ALA A 506 17.76 -13.20 1.00
N ARG A 507 18.71 -13.01 0.07
CA ARG A 507 19.30 -14.09 -0.74
C ARG A 507 19.91 -15.18 0.15
N LYS A 508 20.70 -14.81 1.16
CA LYS A 508 21.28 -15.76 2.11
C LYS A 508 20.20 -16.56 2.83
N ASN A 509 19.15 -15.89 3.31
CA ASN A 509 18.03 -16.54 3.99
C ASN A 509 17.32 -17.55 3.09
N PHE A 510 17.05 -17.19 1.82
CA PHE A 510 16.47 -18.12 0.85
C PHE A 510 17.35 -19.34 0.61
N LEU A 511 18.66 -19.15 0.44
CA LEU A 511 19.60 -20.27 0.27
C LEU A 511 19.58 -21.20 1.49
N THR A 512 19.61 -20.64 2.71
CA THR A 512 19.53 -21.45 3.94
C THR A 512 18.23 -22.24 4.05
N LEU A 513 17.09 -21.65 3.71
CA LEU A 513 15.81 -22.36 3.71
C LEU A 513 15.73 -23.45 2.64
N MET A 514 16.28 -23.19 1.44
CA MET A 514 16.34 -24.16 0.36
C MET A 514 17.25 -25.35 0.70
N ASP A 515 18.40 -25.10 1.32
CA ASP A 515 19.30 -26.14 1.82
C ASP A 515 18.58 -27.03 2.84
N ALA A 516 17.85 -26.41 3.79
CA ALA A 516 17.06 -27.16 4.78
C ALA A 516 15.94 -28.02 4.13
N LEU A 517 15.41 -27.58 3.00
CA LEU A 517 14.43 -28.33 2.22
C LEU A 517 15.05 -29.36 1.26
N ASN A 518 16.37 -29.38 1.06
CA ASN A 518 17.02 -30.06 -0.07
C ASN A 518 16.41 -29.65 -1.42
N LEU A 519 16.27 -28.34 -1.65
CA LEU A 519 15.70 -27.77 -2.87
C LEU A 519 16.80 -27.05 -3.66
N GLU A 520 17.13 -27.55 -4.84
CA GLU A 520 18.06 -26.86 -5.74
C GLU A 520 17.30 -25.92 -6.68
N PRO A 521 17.61 -24.61 -6.72
CA PRO A 521 16.93 -23.68 -7.60
C PRO A 521 17.32 -23.94 -9.06
N VAL A 522 16.35 -23.91 -9.97
CA VAL A 522 16.64 -23.96 -11.41
C VAL A 522 17.24 -22.60 -11.81
N PRO A 523 18.43 -22.55 -12.41
CA PRO A 523 19.00 -21.28 -12.88
C PRO A 523 18.05 -20.62 -13.89
N PHE A 524 17.51 -19.46 -13.52
CA PHE A 524 16.65 -18.71 -14.42
C PHE A 524 17.51 -17.99 -15.46
N ALA A 525 17.49 -18.49 -16.70
CA ALA A 525 18.00 -17.79 -17.86
C ALA A 525 16.84 -17.05 -18.51
N ALA A 526 16.85 -15.72 -18.47
CA ALA A 526 15.86 -14.92 -19.18
C ALA A 526 15.91 -15.30 -20.68
N LEU A 527 14.82 -15.88 -21.19
CA LEU A 527 14.71 -16.15 -22.62
C LEU A 527 14.76 -14.81 -23.37
N PRO A 528 15.47 -14.73 -24.51
CA PRO A 528 15.50 -13.52 -25.31
C PRO A 528 14.07 -13.05 -25.66
N PRO A 529 13.77 -11.75 -25.58
CA PRO A 529 12.43 -11.21 -25.86
C PRO A 529 11.85 -11.63 -27.23
N SER A 530 12.73 -11.90 -28.20
CA SER A 530 12.38 -12.35 -29.55
C SER A 530 11.62 -13.69 -29.61
N LEU A 531 11.76 -14.55 -28.60
CA LEU A 531 11.01 -15.81 -28.52
C LEU A 531 9.64 -15.66 -27.85
N LEU A 532 9.48 -14.67 -26.96
CA LEU A 532 8.21 -14.42 -26.27
C LEU A 532 7.16 -13.76 -27.19
N ALA A 533 7.59 -12.91 -28.12
CA ALA A 533 6.71 -12.25 -29.07
C ALA A 533 6.04 -13.21 -30.08
N GLN A 534 6.61 -14.40 -30.31
CA GLN A 534 6.10 -15.36 -31.30
C GLN A 534 4.99 -16.28 -30.74
N SER A 535 4.74 -16.27 -29.43
CA SER A 535 3.84 -17.23 -28.77
C SER A 535 2.38 -16.78 -28.66
N THR A 536 2.01 -15.57 -29.11
CA THR A 536 0.68 -14.99 -28.84
C THR A 536 -0.22 -14.81 -30.07
N SER A 537 0.14 -15.37 -31.22
CA SER A 537 -0.71 -15.37 -32.41
C SER A 537 -1.45 -16.71 -32.55
N PRO A 538 -2.72 -16.85 -32.11
CA PRO A 538 -3.55 -17.94 -32.58
C PRO A 538 -3.95 -17.63 -34.03
N THR A 539 -3.12 -18.03 -34.99
CA THR A 539 -3.49 -18.02 -36.40
C THR A 539 -4.53 -19.12 -36.62
N SER A 540 -5.79 -18.82 -36.33
CA SER A 540 -6.92 -19.67 -36.69
C SER A 540 -7.18 -19.56 -38.20
N SER A 541 -6.39 -20.27 -39.01
CA SER A 541 -6.76 -20.58 -40.39
C SER A 541 -7.61 -21.86 -40.40
N ILE A 542 -8.88 -21.74 -40.01
CA ILE A 542 -9.87 -22.78 -40.30
C ILE A 542 -10.20 -22.66 -41.80
N GLY A 543 -9.60 -23.53 -42.61
CA GLY A 543 -10.01 -23.74 -44.00
C GLY A 543 -11.40 -24.39 -44.08
N PRO A 544 -12.13 -24.24 -45.21
CA PRO A 544 -13.48 -24.79 -45.34
C PRO A 544 -13.38 -26.30 -45.53
N ALA A 545 -13.79 -27.06 -44.51
CA ALA A 545 -13.92 -28.51 -44.61
C ALA A 545 -15.33 -28.88 -45.09
N ASP A 546 -15.35 -29.69 -46.14
CA ASP A 546 -16.51 -30.31 -46.77
C ASP A 546 -17.48 -30.97 -45.79
N ARG A 547 -18.78 -30.77 -46.06
CA ARG A 547 -19.88 -31.53 -45.44
C ARG A 547 -19.88 -32.97 -45.95
N PRO A 548 -19.92 -34.00 -45.07
CA PRO A 548 -20.48 -35.29 -45.43
C PRO A 548 -21.99 -35.31 -45.12
N ARG A 549 -22.74 -35.82 -46.10
CA ARG A 549 -24.16 -36.15 -46.00
C ARG A 549 -24.40 -37.27 -44.98
N GLY A 550 -25.37 -37.03 -44.10
CA GLY A 550 -26.47 -37.91 -43.72
C GLY A 550 -26.18 -39.36 -43.34
N PHE A 551 -26.50 -39.70 -42.09
CA PHE A 551 -27.20 -40.93 -41.74
C PHE A 551 -28.11 -40.69 -40.53
N ALA A 552 -29.40 -40.99 -40.68
CA ALA A 552 -30.32 -41.20 -39.57
C ALA A 552 -30.02 -42.57 -38.92
N PRO A 553 -30.41 -42.79 -37.66
CA PRO A 553 -31.67 -43.51 -37.48
C PRO A 553 -32.53 -43.06 -36.28
N SER A 554 -33.80 -43.41 -36.42
CA SER A 554 -34.88 -43.42 -35.44
C SER A 554 -34.63 -44.35 -34.25
N VAL A 555 -34.98 -43.93 -33.03
CA VAL A 555 -35.54 -44.82 -31.99
C VAL A 555 -36.56 -44.05 -31.14
N SER A 556 -37.65 -44.74 -30.82
CA SER A 556 -38.85 -44.31 -30.11
C SER A 556 -38.75 -44.54 -28.59
N ALA A 557 -39.38 -43.62 -27.84
CA ALA A 557 -40.11 -43.70 -26.56
C ALA A 557 -39.71 -44.70 -25.42
N ALA A 558 -39.51 -44.15 -24.21
CA ALA A 558 -40.14 -44.50 -22.92
C ALA A 558 -39.41 -43.72 -21.78
N SER A 559 -40.02 -42.74 -21.10
CA SER A 559 -40.80 -42.87 -19.85
C SER A 559 -40.07 -43.59 -18.69
N THR A 560 -39.51 -42.84 -17.74
CA THR A 560 -40.00 -42.70 -16.33
C THR A 560 -39.06 -41.79 -15.52
N ASN A 561 -39.62 -40.73 -14.94
CA ASN A 561 -39.04 -39.97 -13.82
C ASN A 561 -39.07 -40.81 -12.54
N PRO A 562 -38.07 -40.65 -11.65
CA PRO A 562 -38.41 -40.09 -10.34
C PRO A 562 -37.25 -39.30 -9.69
N GLU A 563 -37.35 -37.98 -9.62
CA GLU A 563 -36.63 -37.18 -8.61
C GLU A 563 -37.26 -35.78 -8.50
N GLN A 564 -38.44 -35.73 -7.85
CA GLN A 564 -39.03 -34.50 -7.33
C GLN A 564 -39.09 -34.64 -5.81
N ALA A 565 -38.02 -34.25 -5.12
CA ALA A 565 -38.03 -34.01 -3.67
C ALA A 565 -36.79 -33.22 -3.20
N LEU A 566 -36.45 -32.08 -3.84
CA LEU A 566 -35.54 -31.11 -3.21
C LEU A 566 -35.62 -29.71 -3.85
N GLU A 567 -36.79 -29.06 -3.82
CA GLU A 567 -36.91 -27.64 -4.19
C GLU A 567 -37.87 -26.91 -3.25
N GLN A 568 -37.35 -26.43 -2.12
CA GLN A 568 -37.87 -25.23 -1.44
C GLN A 568 -36.70 -24.50 -0.77
N ALA A 569 -35.85 -23.87 -1.59
CA ALA A 569 -35.04 -22.73 -1.15
C ALA A 569 -35.61 -21.50 -1.86
N PRO A 570 -35.87 -20.37 -1.15
CA PRO A 570 -36.33 -19.16 -1.79
C PRO A 570 -35.28 -18.65 -2.79
N PRO A 571 -35.70 -18.08 -3.93
CA PRO A 571 -34.76 -17.53 -4.90
C PRO A 571 -33.92 -16.42 -4.24
N PRO A 572 -32.62 -16.31 -4.55
CA PRO A 572 -31.82 -15.19 -4.11
C PRO A 572 -32.45 -13.89 -4.60
N ALA A 573 -32.47 -12.88 -3.72
CA ALA A 573 -32.99 -11.56 -4.06
C ALA A 573 -32.32 -11.02 -5.33
N PRO A 574 -33.06 -10.34 -6.22
CA PRO A 574 -32.47 -9.73 -7.41
C PRO A 574 -31.38 -8.75 -6.96
N VAL A 575 -30.15 -9.03 -7.39
CA VAL A 575 -29.04 -8.09 -7.25
C VAL A 575 -29.41 -6.87 -8.10
N GLU A 576 -29.58 -5.72 -7.46
CA GLU A 576 -29.84 -4.47 -8.18
C GLU A 576 -28.71 -4.23 -9.20
N PRO A 577 -29.02 -3.86 -10.45
CA PRO A 577 -28.01 -3.47 -11.41
C PRO A 577 -27.30 -2.22 -10.90
N VAL A 578 -26.07 -2.41 -10.43
CA VAL A 578 -25.17 -1.31 -10.08
C VAL A 578 -24.88 -0.55 -11.37
N SER A 579 -25.14 0.76 -11.36
CA SER A 579 -24.88 1.73 -12.42
C SER A 579 -23.66 1.37 -13.27
N ASP A 580 -23.86 1.17 -14.57
CA ASP A 580 -22.80 0.98 -15.56
C ASP A 580 -21.84 2.18 -15.49
N TRP A 581 -20.57 1.91 -15.17
CA TRP A 581 -19.50 2.90 -15.16
C TRP A 581 -18.94 3.04 -16.58
N PRO A 582 -18.66 4.26 -17.08
CA PRO A 582 -18.06 4.42 -18.39
C PRO A 582 -16.62 3.88 -18.36
N LEU A 583 -16.40 2.76 -19.05
CA LEU A 583 -15.07 2.26 -19.40
C LEU A 583 -14.51 3.17 -20.50
N ASP A 584 -13.81 4.24 -20.11
CA ASP A 584 -13.20 5.15 -21.07
C ASP A 584 -11.85 4.56 -21.53
N ASN A 585 -11.84 3.96 -22.72
CA ASN A 585 -10.67 3.32 -23.34
C ASN A 585 -9.73 4.31 -24.06
N GLY A 586 -9.92 5.62 -23.86
CA GLY A 586 -9.40 6.65 -24.79
C GLY A 586 -8.23 7.51 -24.32
N LEU A 587 -7.73 7.39 -23.09
CA LEU A 587 -6.83 8.41 -22.50
C LEU A 587 -5.41 7.97 -22.11
N PHE A 588 -4.98 6.77 -22.53
CA PHE A 588 -3.61 6.30 -22.33
C PHE A 588 -2.99 5.89 -23.67
N ASP A 589 -2.22 6.80 -24.28
CA ASP A 589 -1.22 6.42 -25.27
C ASP A 589 -0.02 5.85 -24.50
N ASP A 590 0.14 4.53 -24.51
CA ASP A 590 1.04 3.73 -23.65
C ASP A 590 2.53 3.79 -24.06
N THR A 591 2.88 4.65 -25.01
CA THR A 591 4.25 4.79 -25.53
C THR A 591 5.27 5.22 -24.46
N TRP A 592 4.85 5.95 -23.42
CA TRP A 592 5.74 6.48 -22.38
C TRP A 592 6.04 5.50 -21.22
N MET A 593 5.20 4.50 -20.98
CA MET A 593 5.48 3.46 -19.98
C MET A 593 6.40 2.35 -20.51
N LEU A 594 6.42 2.17 -21.84
CA LEU A 594 7.26 1.18 -22.52
C LEU A 594 8.57 1.76 -23.07
N GLY A 595 8.80 3.07 -22.98
CA GLY A 595 10.01 3.68 -23.54
C GLY A 595 10.16 3.45 -25.04
N LEU A 596 9.04 3.32 -25.78
CA LEU A 596 9.05 3.23 -27.23
C LEU A 596 8.87 4.64 -27.81
N ALA A 597 10.00 5.31 -28.04
CA ALA A 597 10.16 6.35 -29.04
C ALA A 597 11.41 6.03 -29.87
#